data_AF-A0A9N9C226-F1
#
_entry.id   AF-A0A9N9C226-F1
#
_cell.length_a   1.000
_cell.length_b   1.000
_cell.length_c   1.000
_cell.angle_alpha   90.00
_cell.angle_beta   90.00
_cell.angle_gamma   90.00
#
_symmetry.space_group_name_H-M   'P 1'
#
loop_
_entity.id
_entity.type
_entity.pdbx_description
1 polymer ?
#
loop_
_entity_poly.entity_id
_entity_poly.type
_entity_poly.pdbx_seq_one_letter_code
_entity_poly.pdbx_strand_id
1 'polypeptide(L)'
;MSRELFGGAISMYIPPSFEDVSNVRDVPDNQEVFADLNTDQSIIVEILQFVHQASNEDAARYHFESVANDNDAEDYSTIHQITQLTPQEVPSLPPDTQMYFCTGKQSVAKFNETDPDAPKSSSRQTSQVENVQIGF
;
A
#
# COMPACT_ATOMS: atom_id res chain seq x y z
N MET A 1 11.44 -3.47 17.77
CA MET A 1 11.00 -2.33 18.59
C MET A 1 9.94 -1.57 17.79
N SER A 2 9.03 -0.86 18.44
CA SER A 2 8.12 0.06 17.73
C SER A 2 8.90 1.27 17.20
N ARG A 3 8.56 1.74 16.00
CA ARG A 3 9.02 2.99 15.41
C ARG A 3 7.99 4.09 15.69
N GLU A 4 8.48 5.30 15.87
CA GLU A 4 7.67 6.53 15.91
C GLU A 4 7.50 7.04 14.48
N LEU A 5 6.27 7.42 14.12
CA LEU A 5 5.90 7.94 12.81
C LEU A 5 5.28 9.34 12.99
N PHE A 6 5.42 10.21 11.98
CA PHE A 6 4.82 11.55 11.95
C PHE A 6 5.14 12.37 13.20
N GLY A 7 6.43 12.46 13.54
CA GLY A 7 6.91 13.19 14.72
C GLY A 7 6.48 12.58 16.07
N GLY A 8 6.18 11.28 16.10
CA GLY A 8 5.79 10.54 17.31
C GLY A 8 4.30 10.54 17.61
N ALA A 9 3.46 11.06 16.72
CA ALA A 9 2.00 11.01 16.88
C ALA A 9 1.45 9.59 16.74
N ILE A 10 2.10 8.76 15.92
CA ILE A 10 1.74 7.36 15.68
C ILE A 10 2.93 6.47 16.07
N SER A 11 2.65 5.30 16.60
CA SER A 11 3.67 4.26 16.81
C SER A 11 3.24 2.96 16.12
N MET A 12 4.19 2.32 15.45
CA MET A 12 3.94 1.09 14.69
C MET A 12 5.10 0.13 14.86
N TYR A 13 4.82 -1.18 14.89
CA TYR A 13 5.87 -2.17 14.76
C TYR A 13 6.32 -2.24 13.29
N ILE A 14 7.59 -1.91 13.05
CA ILE A 14 8.25 -2.07 11.76
C ILE A 14 9.34 -3.14 11.93
N PRO A 15 9.42 -4.16 11.06
CA PRO A 15 10.43 -5.20 11.19
C PRO A 15 11.86 -4.62 11.15
N PRO A 16 12.83 -5.17 11.91
CA PRO A 16 14.16 -4.56 12.04
C PRO A 16 14.97 -4.44 10.75
N SER A 17 14.65 -5.22 9.71
CA SER A 17 15.36 -5.18 8.43
C SER A 17 14.90 -4.03 7.52
N PHE A 18 13.81 -3.34 7.90
CA PHE A 18 13.26 -2.22 7.15
C PHE A 18 13.89 -0.90 7.60
N GLU A 19 14.48 -0.19 6.64
CA GLU A 19 15.11 1.12 6.84
C GLU A 19 14.27 2.24 6.24
N ASP A 20 14.31 3.40 6.88
CA ASP A 20 13.65 4.61 6.41
C ASP A 20 14.38 5.16 5.17
N VAL A 21 13.64 5.35 4.09
CA VAL A 21 14.17 5.83 2.81
C VAL A 21 14.18 7.36 2.67
N SER A 22 13.69 8.10 3.67
CA SER A 22 13.70 9.57 3.71
C SER A 22 15.10 10.18 3.55
N ASN A 23 16.14 9.43 3.96
CA ASN A 23 17.53 9.83 3.79
C ASN A 23 18.05 9.70 2.35
N VAL A 24 17.34 8.95 1.50
CA VAL A 24 17.76 8.59 0.13
C VAL A 24 16.93 9.32 -0.92
N ARG A 25 15.66 9.61 -0.61
CA ARG A 25 14.74 10.36 -1.49
C ARG A 25 13.81 11.22 -0.65
N ASP A 26 13.34 12.31 -1.25
CA ASP A 26 12.29 13.10 -0.65
C ASP A 26 11.00 12.26 -0.54
N VAL A 27 10.41 12.25 0.65
CA VAL A 27 9.13 11.61 0.96
C VAL A 27 8.16 12.72 1.39
N PRO A 28 6.92 12.75 0.86
CA PRO A 28 5.92 13.74 1.28
C PRO A 28 5.65 13.70 2.78
N ASP A 29 5.36 14.85 3.39
CA ASP A 29 5.14 14.97 4.84
C ASP A 29 4.01 14.08 5.40
N ASN A 30 3.04 13.70 4.55
CA ASN A 30 1.93 12.81 4.91
C ASN A 30 2.25 11.31 4.70
N GLN A 31 3.49 10.98 4.33
CA GLN A 31 3.95 9.61 4.06
C GLN A 31 5.21 9.27 4.87
N GLU A 32 5.31 8.00 5.26
CA GLU A 32 6.50 7.39 5.85
C GLU A 32 6.80 6.13 5.06
N VAL A 33 8.03 5.96 4.55
CA VAL A 33 8.36 4.85 3.66
C VAL A 33 9.57 4.08 4.16
N PHE A 34 9.39 2.76 4.27
CA PHE A 34 10.42 1.84 4.70
C PHE A 34 10.67 0.78 3.64
N ALA A 35 11.94 0.43 3.41
CA ALA A 35 12.33 -0.64 2.49
C ALA A 35 13.16 -1.69 3.23
N ASP A 36 12.91 -2.97 2.95
CA ASP A 36 13.72 -4.06 3.48
C ASP A 36 15.10 -4.07 2.82
N LEU A 37 16.16 -4.21 3.62
CA LEU A 37 17.53 -4.30 3.12
C LEU A 37 17.85 -5.65 2.44
N ASN A 38 17.05 -6.68 2.72
CA ASN A 38 17.33 -8.05 2.28
C ASN A 38 16.39 -8.53 1.17
N THR A 39 15.29 -7.83 0.93
CA THR A 39 14.24 -8.21 -0.02
C THR A 39 13.74 -6.97 -0.77
N ASP A 40 12.99 -7.17 -1.85
CA ASP A 40 12.35 -6.07 -2.59
C ASP A 40 11.01 -5.62 -1.95
N GLN A 41 10.83 -5.85 -0.65
CA GLN A 41 9.62 -5.47 0.07
C GLN A 41 9.70 -4.04 0.60
N SER A 42 8.56 -3.36 0.63
CA SER A 42 8.44 -2.03 1.22
C SER A 42 7.16 -1.91 2.04
N ILE A 43 7.19 -1.02 3.02
CA ILE A 43 6.04 -0.62 3.83
C ILE A 43 5.88 0.88 3.64
N ILE A 44 4.71 1.30 3.19
CA ILE A 44 4.33 2.70 3.05
C ILE A 44 3.18 2.95 4.02
N VAL A 45 3.34 3.97 4.86
CA VAL A 45 2.28 4.46 5.74
C VAL A 45 1.90 5.85 5.25
N GLU A 46 0.63 6.07 4.93
CA GLU A 46 0.14 7.33 4.38
C GLU A 46 -1.11 7.81 5.13
N ILE A 47 -1.14 9.10 5.46
CA ILE A 47 -2.31 9.77 6.02
C ILE A 47 -3.11 10.38 4.88
N LEU A 48 -4.35 9.90 4.73
CA LEU A 48 -5.30 10.35 3.72
C LEU A 48 -6.48 11.11 4.33
N GLN A 49 -7.22 11.83 3.47
CA GLN A 49 -8.50 12.42 3.85
C GLN A 49 -9.61 11.37 3.85
N PHE A 50 -10.60 11.56 4.73
CA PHE A 50 -11.75 10.68 4.82
C PHE A 50 -12.60 10.71 3.53
N VAL A 51 -12.92 9.53 2.99
CA VAL A 51 -13.71 9.38 1.77
C VAL A 51 -15.20 9.28 2.10
N HIS A 52 -15.94 10.36 1.88
CA HIS A 52 -17.38 10.40 2.19
C HIS A 52 -18.28 9.53 1.28
N GLN A 53 -17.74 9.07 0.15
CA GLN A 53 -18.52 8.41 -0.90
C GLN A 53 -18.56 6.88 -0.75
N ALA A 54 -17.60 6.31 -0.03
CA ALA A 54 -17.51 4.88 0.22
C ALA A 54 -18.14 4.55 1.58
N SER A 55 -18.83 3.41 1.67
CA SER A 55 -19.10 2.82 2.99
C SER A 55 -17.78 2.39 3.64
N ASN A 56 -17.71 2.21 4.96
CA ASN A 56 -16.43 1.84 5.60
C ASN A 56 -15.86 0.52 5.06
N GLU A 57 -16.73 -0.44 4.71
CA GLU A 57 -16.31 -1.69 4.07
C GLU A 57 -15.75 -1.46 2.65
N ASP A 58 -16.29 -0.49 1.93
CA ASP A 58 -15.83 -0.13 0.59
C ASP A 58 -14.58 0.73 0.60
N ALA A 59 -14.21 1.36 1.72
CA ALA A 59 -13.03 2.23 1.82
C ALA A 59 -11.74 1.47 1.46
N ALA A 60 -11.57 0.25 1.97
CA ALA A 60 -10.38 -0.56 1.67
C ALA A 60 -10.30 -0.97 0.19
N ARG A 61 -11.45 -1.23 -0.45
CA ARG A 61 -11.51 -1.49 -1.90
C ARG A 61 -11.20 -0.23 -2.70
N TYR A 62 -11.85 0.88 -2.36
CA TYR A 62 -11.69 2.16 -3.02
C TYR A 62 -10.22 2.59 -3.07
N HIS A 63 -9.53 2.52 -1.93
CA HIS A 63 -8.12 2.90 -1.90
C HIS A 63 -7.21 1.89 -2.60
N PHE A 64 -7.50 0.58 -2.52
CA PHE A 64 -6.75 -0.41 -3.30
C PHE A 64 -6.89 -0.16 -4.81
N GLU A 65 -8.09 0.19 -5.27
CA GLU A 65 -8.36 0.57 -6.67
C GLU A 65 -7.68 1.89 -7.05
N SER A 66 -7.64 2.88 -6.15
CA SER A 66 -6.88 4.13 -6.35
C SER A 66 -5.40 3.85 -6.59
N VAL A 67 -4.78 2.98 -5.78
CA VAL A 67 -3.39 2.57 -5.99
C VAL A 67 -3.21 1.82 -7.32
N ALA A 68 -4.22 1.07 -7.77
CA ALA A 68 -4.18 0.44 -9.09
C ALA A 68 -4.18 1.48 -10.20
N ASN A 69 -5.04 2.49 -10.09
CA ASN A 69 -5.18 3.58 -11.05
C ASN A 69 -3.91 4.43 -11.14
N ASP A 70 -3.31 4.79 -10.00
CA ASP A 70 -2.04 5.54 -9.96
C ASP A 70 -0.87 4.79 -10.61
N ASN A 71 -1.00 3.46 -10.72
CA ASN A 71 0.00 2.58 -11.33
C ASN A 71 -0.39 2.05 -12.72
N ASP A 72 -1.46 2.57 -13.35
CA ASP A 72 -1.98 2.10 -14.66
C ASP A 72 -2.22 0.56 -14.68
N ALA A 73 -2.76 0.02 -13.58
CA ALA A 73 -2.92 -1.41 -13.36
C ALA A 73 -4.38 -1.86 -13.18
N GLU A 74 -5.36 -1.02 -13.51
CA GLU A 74 -6.79 -1.27 -13.27
C GLU A 74 -7.27 -2.57 -13.96
N ASP A 75 -6.87 -2.77 -15.21
CA ASP A 75 -7.22 -3.95 -16.00
C ASP A 75 -6.57 -5.24 -15.47
N TYR A 76 -5.57 -5.13 -14.60
CA TYR A 76 -4.81 -6.24 -14.06
C TYR A 76 -4.67 -6.18 -12.54
N SER A 77 -5.74 -5.73 -11.90
CA SER A 77 -5.90 -5.64 -10.45
C SER A 77 -6.84 -6.74 -9.96
N THR A 78 -6.46 -7.47 -8.91
CA THR A 78 -7.30 -8.51 -8.30
C THR A 78 -7.19 -8.43 -6.79
N ILE A 79 -8.32 -8.20 -6.14
CA ILE A 79 -8.43 -8.29 -4.69
C ILE A 79 -8.60 -9.77 -4.31
N HIS A 80 -7.78 -10.24 -3.38
CA HIS A 80 -7.83 -11.61 -2.86
C HIS A 80 -8.75 -11.71 -1.64
N GLN A 81 -8.64 -10.75 -0.71
CA GLN A 81 -9.42 -10.75 0.51
C GLN A 81 -9.61 -9.33 1.03
N ILE A 82 -10.83 -9.05 1.53
CA ILE A 82 -11.11 -7.91 2.41
C ILE A 82 -11.70 -8.48 3.69
N THR A 83 -11.22 -8.03 4.85
CA THR A 83 -11.69 -8.50 6.15
C THR A 83 -11.78 -7.32 7.10
N GLN A 84 -12.92 -7.19 7.77
CA GLN A 84 -13.04 -6.25 8.88
C GLN A 84 -12.25 -6.80 10.08
N LEU A 85 -11.33 -6.00 10.61
CA LEU A 85 -10.57 -6.35 11.80
C LEU A 85 -11.38 -6.04 13.05
N THR A 86 -11.27 -6.90 14.04
CA THR A 86 -11.89 -6.75 15.34
C THR A 86 -10.98 -6.00 16.31
N PRO A 87 -11.53 -5.36 17.37
CA PRO A 87 -10.71 -4.75 18.42
C PRO A 87 -9.77 -5.74 19.13
N GLN A 88 -10.02 -7.05 19.05
CA GLN A 88 -9.12 -8.07 19.60
C GLN A 88 -7.87 -8.26 18.74
N GLU A 89 -7.99 -8.07 17.43
CA GLU A 89 -6.88 -8.16 16.48
C GLU A 89 -6.02 -6.89 16.49
N VAL A 90 -6.63 -5.73 16.81
CA VAL A 90 -5.94 -4.44 16.88
C VAL A 90 -6.24 -3.73 18.21
N PRO A 91 -5.75 -4.25 19.35
CA PRO A 91 -6.12 -3.78 20.69
C PRO A 91 -5.59 -2.39 21.05
N SER A 92 -4.66 -1.85 20.24
CA SER A 92 -4.04 -0.55 20.48
C SER A 92 -4.89 0.63 19.99
N LEU A 93 -6.00 0.37 19.29
CA LEU A 93 -6.91 1.39 18.77
C LEU A 93 -8.23 1.44 19.55
N PRO A 94 -8.96 2.58 19.51
CA PRO A 94 -10.27 2.68 20.14
C PRO A 94 -11.23 1.59 19.65
N PRO A 95 -12.09 1.01 20.53
CA PRO A 95 -12.96 -0.11 20.15
C PRO A 95 -13.98 0.22 19.04
N ASP A 96 -14.35 1.49 18.90
CA ASP A 96 -15.32 1.96 17.91
C ASP A 96 -14.66 2.33 16.57
N THR A 97 -13.34 2.19 16.44
CA THR A 97 -12.61 2.42 15.18
C THR A 97 -12.92 1.30 14.20
N GLN A 98 -13.36 1.66 13.00
CA GLN A 98 -13.64 0.70 11.94
C GLN A 98 -12.36 0.41 11.19
N MET A 99 -11.99 -0.86 11.11
CA MET A 99 -10.70 -1.29 10.57
C MET A 99 -10.90 -2.36 9.54
N TYR A 100 -10.23 -2.23 8.41
CA TYR A 100 -10.32 -3.20 7.32
C TYR A 100 -8.93 -3.55 6.82
N PHE A 101 -8.75 -4.84 6.53
CA PHE A 101 -7.55 -5.42 5.96
C PHE A 101 -7.85 -5.89 4.55
N CYS A 102 -7.15 -5.33 3.56
CA CYS A 102 -7.26 -5.73 2.16
C CYS A 102 -5.94 -6.34 1.69
N THR A 103 -6.05 -7.46 0.98
CA THR A 103 -4.94 -8.08 0.24
C THR A 103 -5.32 -8.27 -1.20
N GLY A 104 -4.37 -8.03 -2.08
CA GLY A 104 -4.58 -8.20 -3.51
C GLY A 104 -3.29 -8.08 -4.27
N LYS A 105 -3.42 -8.22 -5.58
CA LYS A 105 -2.31 -8.20 -6.52
C LYS A 105 -2.62 -7.27 -7.66
N GLN A 106 -1.63 -6.45 -8.01
CA GLN A 106 -1.66 -5.58 -9.18
C GLN A 106 -0.50 -5.94 -10.09
N SER A 107 -0.74 -5.88 -11.40
CA SER A 107 0.27 -6.12 -12.42
C SER A 107 0.54 -4.83 -13.17
N VAL A 108 1.71 -4.25 -12.92
CA VAL A 108 2.13 -2.99 -13.54
C VAL A 108 3.04 -3.27 -14.72
N ALA A 109 2.75 -2.66 -15.87
CA ALA A 109 3.66 -2.69 -17.02
C ALA A 109 4.78 -1.68 -16.81
N LYS A 110 6.04 -2.13 -16.84
CA LYS A 110 7.18 -1.22 -16.91
C LYS A 110 7.33 -0.79 -18.37
N PHE A 111 7.22 0.51 -18.61
CA PHE A 111 7.27 1.19 -19.91
C PHE A 111 5.97 1.12 -20.71
N ASN A 112 5.59 2.30 -21.21
CA ASN A 112 4.49 2.55 -22.11
C ASN A 112 4.81 1.94 -23.49
N GLU A 113 4.90 0.61 -23.59
CA GLU A 113 4.95 -0.12 -24.87
C GLU A 113 3.56 -0.05 -25.53
N THR A 114 3.13 1.17 -25.86
CA THR A 114 2.12 1.46 -26.88
C THR A 114 2.76 1.71 -28.25
N ASP A 115 4.06 1.42 -28.41
CA ASP A 115 4.76 1.47 -29.69
C ASP A 115 4.45 0.19 -30.50
N PRO A 116 3.68 0.29 -31.61
CA PRO A 116 3.35 -0.86 -32.45
C PRO A 116 4.56 -1.50 -33.14
N ASP A 117 5.73 -0.84 -33.14
CA ASP A 117 6.98 -1.34 -33.73
C ASP A 117 7.99 -1.90 -32.69
N ALA A 118 7.60 -2.02 -31.42
CA ALA A 118 8.47 -2.62 -30.40
C ALA A 118 8.81 -4.09 -30.75
N PRO A 119 10.10 -4.49 -30.72
CA PRO A 119 10.51 -5.85 -31.06
C PRO A 119 9.87 -6.87 -30.11
N LYS A 120 9.18 -7.87 -30.68
CA LYS A 120 8.43 -8.95 -29.98
C LYS A 120 9.28 -9.90 -29.12
N SER A 121 10.48 -9.51 -28.71
CA SER A 121 11.36 -10.26 -27.81
C SER A 121 11.53 -9.61 -26.43
N SER A 122 10.84 -8.50 -26.15
CA SER A 122 10.76 -7.93 -24.80
C SER A 122 9.90 -8.85 -23.93
N SER A 123 10.55 -9.63 -23.06
CA SER A 123 9.87 -10.40 -22.02
C SER A 123 9.04 -9.43 -21.18
N ARG A 124 7.71 -9.52 -21.25
CA ARG A 124 6.74 -8.74 -20.47
C ARG A 124 7.16 -8.77 -18.99
N GLN A 125 7.88 -7.75 -18.53
CA GLN A 125 8.38 -7.71 -17.17
C GLN A 125 7.31 -7.08 -16.29
N THR A 126 6.30 -7.89 -15.97
CA THR A 126 5.24 -7.51 -15.05
C THR A 126 5.78 -7.50 -13.63
N SER A 127 5.78 -6.34 -12.98
CA SER A 127 6.00 -6.29 -11.54
C SER A 127 4.70 -6.66 -10.85
N GLN A 128 4.73 -7.69 -10.02
CA GLN A 128 3.63 -8.06 -9.14
C GLN A 128 3.79 -7.26 -7.86
N VAL A 129 2.81 -6.42 -7.56
CA VAL A 129 2.76 -5.69 -6.30
C VAL A 129 1.70 -6.36 -5.44
N GLU A 130 2.13 -6.92 -4.31
CA GLU A 130 1.24 -7.38 -3.25
C GLU A 130 1.02 -6.21 -2.30
N ASN A 131 -0.18 -5.66 -2.30
CA ASN A 131 -0.53 -4.56 -1.42
C ASN A 131 -1.29 -5.09 -0.21
N VAL A 132 -0.87 -4.62 0.96
CA VAL A 132 -1.59 -4.78 2.21
C VAL A 132 -2.05 -3.41 2.64
N GLN A 133 -3.36 -3.18 2.65
CA GLN A 133 -3.92 -1.91 3.11
C GLN A 133 -4.69 -2.10 4.41
N ILE A 134 -4.37 -1.24 5.38
CA ILE A 134 -5.10 -1.08 6.64
C ILE A 134 -5.75 0.31 6.61
N GLY A 135 -7.08 0.35 6.53
CA GLY A 135 -7.86 1.59 6.61
C GLY A 135 -8.45 1.79 8.00
N PHE A 136 -8.59 3.05 8.42
CA PHE A 136 -9.19 3.50 9.68
C PHE A 136 -10.31 4.52 9.43
#